data_AF-A0A432YQX2-F1
#
_entry.id   AF-A0A432YQX2-F1
#
_cell.length_a   1.000
_cell.length_b   1.000
_cell.length_c   1.000
_cell.angle_alpha   90.00
_cell.angle_beta   90.00
_cell.angle_gamma   90.00
#
_symmetry.space_group_name_H-M   'P 1'
#
loop_
_entity.id
_entity.type
_entity.pdbx_description
1 polymer ?
#
loop_
_entity_poly.entity_id
_entity_poly.type
_entity_poly.pdbx_seq_one_letter_code
_entity_poly.pdbx_strand_id
1 'polypeptide(L)'
;MLYAINDRVNRAIHELLDGAAVAVVYPEGNKKFAISVPFVQCKELSHGLLITRGFDEYLPSSTLHLIEGEIQIDSGKGTIVVVKDGQLMAEIRKADREDASALRSCMERLTQQDRSRRKTHIEFFIAQAEDSEKFWDIDEN
;
A
#
# COMPACT_ATOMS: atom_id res chain seq x y z
N MET A 1 5.28 4.42 11.60
CA MET A 1 4.78 3.26 12.38
C MET A 1 5.01 2.01 11.53
N LEU A 2 5.93 1.15 11.99
CA LEU A 2 6.36 -0.18 11.49
C LEU A 2 6.17 -0.51 10.00
N TYR A 3 7.19 -0.11 9.23
CA TYR A 3 7.51 -0.60 7.89
C TYR A 3 8.10 -2.00 8.03
N ALA A 4 7.32 -3.02 7.70
CA ALA A 4 7.73 -4.42 7.91
C ALA A 4 8.91 -4.83 7.03
N ILE A 5 9.08 -4.15 5.88
CA ILE A 5 10.03 -4.51 4.85
C ILE A 5 10.79 -3.26 4.46
N ASN A 6 12.12 -3.34 4.41
CA ASN A 6 12.99 -2.22 4.07
C ASN A 6 13.42 -2.34 2.60
N ASP A 7 12.55 -1.89 1.70
CA ASP A 7 12.79 -1.86 0.25
C ASP A 7 12.70 -0.43 -0.31
N ARG A 8 13.00 -0.25 -1.60
CA ARG A 8 13.00 1.09 -2.23
C ARG A 8 11.61 1.74 -2.19
N VAL A 9 10.53 0.96 -2.28
CA VAL A 9 9.16 1.48 -2.33
C VAL A 9 8.72 1.96 -0.95
N ASN A 10 8.96 1.20 0.11
CA ASN A 10 8.70 1.65 1.48
C ASN A 10 9.52 2.89 1.83
N ARG A 11 10.79 2.96 1.37
CA ARG A 11 11.61 4.15 1.55
C ARG A 11 11.03 5.34 0.80
N ALA A 12 10.62 5.17 -0.45
CA ALA A 12 9.98 6.21 -1.22
C ALA A 12 8.68 6.68 -0.55
N ILE A 13 7.82 5.78 -0.07
CA ILE A 13 6.62 6.13 0.69
C ILE A 13 7.00 6.95 1.94
N HIS A 14 8.05 6.56 2.65
CA HIS A 14 8.53 7.30 3.82
C HIS A 14 8.97 8.72 3.46
N GLU A 15 9.82 8.85 2.43
CA GLU A 15 10.39 10.13 1.99
C GLU A 15 9.34 11.05 1.34
N LEU A 16 8.46 10.49 0.50
CA LEU A 16 7.42 11.24 -0.21
C LEU A 16 6.34 11.76 0.74
N LEU A 17 6.07 11.03 1.82
CA LEU A 17 4.84 11.23 2.58
C LEU A 17 5.08 11.77 3.98
N ASP A 18 6.31 11.76 4.53
CA ASP A 18 6.68 12.39 5.81
C ASP A 18 5.69 12.09 6.96
N GLY A 19 5.24 10.84 7.04
CA GLY A 19 4.22 10.40 8.00
C GLY A 19 2.81 10.96 7.78
N ALA A 20 2.59 11.69 6.69
CA ALA A 20 1.30 12.19 6.26
C ALA A 20 0.44 11.12 5.60
N ALA A 21 -0.83 11.47 5.45
CA ALA A 21 -1.84 10.62 4.90
C ALA A 21 -1.56 10.24 3.43
N VAL A 22 -1.72 8.96 3.09
CA VAL A 22 -1.53 8.41 1.74
C VAL A 22 -2.88 8.10 1.08
N ALA A 23 -2.97 8.30 -0.23
CA ALA A 23 -4.07 7.85 -1.08
C ALA A 23 -3.55 6.85 -2.12
N VAL A 24 -4.34 5.80 -2.39
CA VAL A 24 -4.08 4.83 -3.47
C VAL A 24 -5.25 4.89 -4.46
N VAL A 25 -4.94 5.05 -5.75
CA VAL A 25 -5.92 5.24 -6.81
C VAL A 25 -5.74 4.18 -7.88
N TYR A 26 -6.81 3.47 -8.22
CA TYR A 26 -6.85 2.52 -9.33
C TYR A 26 -7.52 3.16 -10.56
N PRO A 27 -6.86 3.15 -11.73
CA PRO A 27 -7.27 3.89 -12.92
C PRO A 27 -8.52 3.34 -13.61
N GLU A 28 -8.73 2.02 -13.69
CA GLU A 28 -9.91 1.45 -14.38
C GLU A 28 -11.21 1.50 -13.56
N GLY A 29 -11.17 1.97 -12.31
CA GLY A 29 -12.32 1.92 -11.42
C GLY A 29 -12.96 3.26 -11.09
N ASN A 30 -12.23 4.38 -11.21
CA ASN A 30 -12.54 5.64 -10.49
C ASN A 30 -12.89 5.45 -8.99
N LYS A 31 -12.65 4.24 -8.46
CA LYS A 31 -12.80 3.88 -7.06
C LYS A 31 -11.47 4.28 -6.44
N LYS A 32 -11.42 5.52 -5.95
CA LYS A 32 -10.43 5.93 -4.97
C LYS A 32 -10.47 4.88 -3.85
N PHE A 33 -9.48 4.00 -3.81
CA PHE A 33 -9.45 2.91 -2.85
C PHE A 33 -8.37 3.23 -1.84
N ALA A 34 -8.83 3.91 -0.81
CA ALA A 34 -8.14 4.23 0.42
C ALA A 34 -7.62 5.66 0.51
N ILE A 35 -8.08 6.21 1.61
CA ILE A 35 -7.79 7.48 2.20
C ILE A 35 -7.16 7.10 3.54
N SER A 36 -5.92 7.55 3.75
CA SER A 36 -4.98 7.10 4.77
C SER A 36 -5.55 6.55 6.06
N VAL A 37 -5.11 5.33 6.32
CA VAL A 37 -4.80 4.82 7.64
C VAL A 37 -3.34 5.17 7.95
N PRO A 38 -2.92 5.36 9.21
CA PRO A 38 -1.54 5.63 9.61
C PRO A 38 -0.62 4.41 9.42
N PHE A 39 -1.12 3.36 8.76
CA PHE A 39 -0.46 2.08 8.57
C PHE A 39 -0.71 1.55 7.15
N VAL A 40 0.25 1.77 6.25
CA VAL A 40 0.31 1.14 4.93
C VAL A 40 1.61 0.34 4.88
N GLN A 41 1.56 -0.86 4.32
CA GLN A 41 2.75 -1.66 4.07
C GLN A 41 2.80 -2.00 2.59
N CYS A 42 3.95 -1.79 1.98
CA CYS A 42 4.19 -2.11 0.58
C CYS A 42 5.35 -3.08 0.48
N LYS A 43 5.42 -3.82 -0.62
CA LYS A 43 6.60 -4.55 -1.03
C LYS A 43 6.66 -4.56 -2.55
N GLU A 44 7.79 -4.13 -3.09
CA GLU A 44 8.11 -4.42 -4.48
C GLU A 44 8.39 -5.91 -4.66
N LEU A 45 7.67 -6.49 -5.62
CA LEU A 45 7.88 -7.85 -6.09
C LEU A 45 8.50 -7.82 -7.49
N SER A 46 9.04 -8.94 -7.92
CA SER A 46 9.58 -9.18 -9.28
C SER A 46 8.66 -8.67 -10.41
N HIS A 47 7.35 -8.88 -10.30
CA HIS A 47 6.37 -8.52 -11.34
C HIS A 47 5.37 -7.42 -10.94
N GLY A 48 5.58 -6.75 -9.80
CA GLY A 48 4.56 -5.84 -9.32
C GLY A 48 4.74 -5.30 -7.92
N LEU A 49 3.63 -4.82 -7.37
CA LEU A 49 3.54 -4.25 -6.04
C LEU A 49 2.57 -5.06 -5.19
N LEU A 50 3.02 -5.53 -4.04
CA LEU A 50 2.15 -5.96 -2.96
C LEU A 50 1.88 -4.78 -2.05
N ILE A 51 0.62 -4.47 -1.78
CA ILE A 51 0.22 -3.40 -0.87
C ILE A 51 -0.87 -3.88 0.06
N THR A 52 -0.77 -3.53 1.33
CA THR A 52 -1.82 -3.75 2.31
C THR A 52 -2.07 -2.51 3.15
N ARG A 53 -3.29 -2.41 3.67
CA ARG A 53 -3.74 -1.33 4.54
C ARG A 53 -4.04 -1.90 5.90
N GLY A 54 -3.58 -1.23 6.95
CA GLY A 54 -4.00 -1.55 8.31
C GLY A 54 -5.38 -0.99 8.59
N PHE A 55 -6.24 -1.81 9.17
CA PHE A 55 -7.50 -1.42 9.77
C PHE A 55 -8.68 -1.17 8.80
N ASP A 56 -9.07 -2.22 8.08
CA ASP A 56 -10.50 -2.48 7.92
C ASP A 56 -10.91 -3.48 9.01
N GLU A 57 -12.18 -3.49 9.40
CA GLU A 57 -12.79 -4.42 10.38
C GLU A 57 -12.82 -5.90 9.91
N TYR A 58 -11.92 -6.25 8.99
CA TYR A 58 -11.82 -7.50 8.28
C TYR A 58 -10.36 -7.98 8.26
N LEU A 59 -10.19 -9.28 8.07
CA LEU A 59 -8.90 -9.99 8.03
C LEU A 59 -7.88 -9.24 7.16
N PRO A 60 -6.57 -9.23 7.51
CA PRO A 60 -5.51 -8.61 6.69
C PRO A 60 -5.54 -8.97 5.19
N SER A 61 -6.13 -10.12 4.84
CA SER A 61 -6.37 -10.56 3.46
C SER A 61 -7.35 -9.68 2.67
N SER A 62 -8.28 -8.96 3.31
CA SER A 62 -9.28 -8.13 2.61
C SER A 62 -8.72 -6.79 2.13
N THR A 63 -7.56 -6.39 2.64
CA THR A 63 -6.89 -5.14 2.27
C THR A 63 -5.58 -5.39 1.53
N LEU A 64 -5.21 -6.66 1.34
CA LEU A 64 -4.05 -7.08 0.57
C LEU A 64 -4.37 -7.02 -0.93
N HIS A 65 -3.53 -6.33 -1.68
CA HIS A 65 -3.63 -6.23 -3.13
C HIS A 65 -2.29 -6.55 -3.75
N LEU A 66 -2.33 -7.40 -4.77
CA LEU A 66 -1.23 -7.65 -5.69
C LEU A 66 -1.52 -6.92 -6.99
N ILE A 67 -0.65 -6.00 -7.36
CA ILE A 67 -0.81 -5.13 -8.52
C ILE A 67 0.35 -5.43 -9.47
N GLU A 68 0.05 -6.04 -10.60
CA GLU A 68 1.06 -6.37 -11.61
C GLU A 68 1.49 -5.12 -12.38
N GLY A 69 2.79 -4.99 -12.65
CA GLY A 69 3.36 -3.92 -13.46
C GLY A 69 4.70 -3.40 -12.93
N GLU A 70 5.35 -2.57 -13.74
CA GLU A 70 6.57 -1.87 -13.38
C GLU A 70 6.28 -0.74 -12.39
N ILE A 71 7.03 -0.71 -11.29
CA ILE A 71 6.93 0.36 -10.29
C ILE A 71 7.86 1.52 -10.67
N GLN A 72 7.27 2.67 -10.96
CA GLN A 72 7.97 3.92 -11.24
C GLN A 72 7.77 4.91 -10.09
N ILE A 73 8.85 5.53 -9.63
CA ILE A 73 8.85 6.47 -8.51
C ILE A 73 9.20 7.86 -9.05
N ASP A 74 8.27 8.81 -8.97
CA ASP A 74 8.48 10.21 -9.37
C ASP A 74 8.63 11.07 -8.12
N SER A 75 9.89 11.23 -7.68
CA SER A 75 10.24 12.03 -6.51
C SER A 75 9.94 13.52 -6.69
N GLY A 76 9.87 14.02 -7.93
CA GLY A 76 9.55 15.41 -8.23
C GLY A 76 8.07 15.74 -8.04
N LYS A 77 7.19 14.76 -8.30
CA LYS A 77 5.74 14.89 -8.13
C LYS A 77 5.20 14.35 -6.83
N GLY A 78 6.00 13.61 -6.05
CA GLY A 78 5.52 13.04 -4.80
C GLY A 78 4.68 11.77 -4.98
N THR A 79 4.92 11.01 -6.06
CA THR A 79 4.04 9.91 -6.50
C THR A 79 4.78 8.63 -6.81
N ILE A 80 4.16 7.49 -6.54
CA ILE A 80 4.59 6.16 -6.98
C ILE A 80 3.51 5.61 -7.89
N VAL A 81 3.86 5.11 -9.06
CA VAL A 81 2.91 4.53 -10.01
C VAL A 81 3.31 3.10 -10.34
N VAL A 82 2.31 2.26 -10.59
CA VAL A 82 2.49 0.92 -11.16
C VAL A 82 1.95 0.96 -12.58
N VAL A 83 2.75 0.57 -13.56
CA VAL A 83 2.43 0.65 -14.99
C VAL A 83 2.58 -0.73 -15.63
N LYS A 84 1.56 -1.20 -16.34
CA LYS A 84 1.61 -2.46 -17.10
C LYS A 84 1.21 -2.18 -18.54
N ASP A 85 2.01 -2.61 -19.51
CA ASP A 85 1.73 -2.44 -20.94
C ASP A 85 1.41 -0.98 -21.36
N GLY A 86 2.10 -0.02 -20.73
CA GLY A 86 1.88 1.41 -20.95
C GLY A 86 0.62 1.98 -20.32
N GLN A 87 -0.15 1.17 -19.59
CA GLN A 87 -1.33 1.57 -18.83
C GLN A 87 -0.98 1.77 -17.36
N LEU A 88 -1.46 2.87 -16.79
CA LEU A 88 -1.43 3.04 -15.34
C LEU A 88 -2.29 1.92 -14.72
N MET A 89 -1.80 1.28 -13.66
CA MET A 89 -2.49 0.23 -12.89
C MET A 89 -2.80 0.70 -11.48
N ALA A 90 -1.93 1.52 -10.88
CA ALA A 90 -2.17 2.17 -9.60
C ALA A 90 -1.31 3.42 -9.43
N GLU A 91 -1.79 4.37 -8.63
CA GLU A 91 -1.03 5.54 -8.18
C GLU A 91 -1.11 5.67 -6.66
N ILE A 92 0.03 5.87 -6.02
CA ILE A 92 0.19 6.18 -4.59
C ILE A 92 0.68 7.61 -4.48
N ARG A 93 -0.06 8.45 -3.76
CA ARG A 93 0.25 9.87 -3.58
C ARG A 93 -0.13 10.38 -2.20
N LYS A 94 0.32 11.59 -1.88
CA LYS A 94 -0.15 12.31 -0.69
C LYS A 94 -1.65 12.62 -0.81
N ALA A 95 -2.39 12.36 0.26
CA ALA A 95 -3.81 12.68 0.34
C ALA A 95 -4.02 14.20 0.34
N ASP A 96 -4.97 14.67 -0.46
CA ASP A 96 -5.35 16.09 -0.54
C ASP A 96 -6.54 16.42 0.37
N ARG A 97 -7.09 17.64 0.24
CA ARG A 97 -8.25 18.08 1.04
C ARG A 97 -9.54 17.33 0.70
N GLU A 98 -9.72 16.88 -0.53
CA GLU A 98 -10.90 16.12 -0.93
C GLU A 98 -10.84 14.71 -0.32
N ASP A 99 -9.64 14.12 -0.34
CA ASP A 99 -9.31 12.87 0.32
C ASP A 99 -9.51 13.01 1.85
N ALA A 100 -9.27 14.18 2.44
CA ALA A 100 -9.41 14.39 3.88
C ALA A 100 -10.82 14.22 4.45
N SER A 101 -11.86 14.35 3.62
CA SER A 101 -13.24 14.14 4.07
C SER A 101 -13.52 12.68 4.44
N ALA A 102 -12.97 11.71 3.70
CA ALA A 102 -13.07 10.30 4.07
C ALA A 102 -12.01 9.87 5.10
N LEU A 103 -10.96 10.69 5.36
CA LEU A 103 -9.95 10.41 6.41
C LEU A 103 -10.57 10.45 7.80
N ARG A 104 -11.50 11.38 8.02
CA ARG A 104 -12.02 11.67 9.36
C ARG A 104 -12.69 10.46 10.01
N SER A 105 -13.52 9.72 9.25
CA SER A 105 -14.20 8.51 9.73
C SER A 105 -13.25 7.34 10.02
N CYS A 106 -12.06 7.31 9.39
CA CYS A 106 -11.07 6.27 9.61
C CYS A 106 -10.21 6.59 10.84
N MET A 107 -9.74 7.85 10.94
CA MET A 107 -8.88 8.36 12.03
C MET A 107 -9.54 8.25 13.42
N GLU A 108 -10.85 8.48 13.53
CA GLU A 108 -11.60 8.32 14.79
C GLU A 108 -11.59 6.88 15.32
N ARG A 109 -11.43 5.87 14.45
CA ARG A 109 -11.37 4.45 14.85
C ARG A 109 -9.95 3.99 15.22
N LEU A 110 -8.93 4.68 14.69
CA LEU A 110 -7.51 4.36 14.89
C LEU A 110 -6.97 4.77 16.26
N THR A 111 -7.55 5.78 16.89
CA THR A 111 -7.15 6.29 18.21
C THR A 111 -7.34 5.28 19.35
N GLN A 112 -8.00 4.14 19.09
CA GLN A 112 -8.29 3.11 20.10
C GLN A 112 -7.40 1.85 20.02
N GLN A 113 -6.30 1.84 19.25
CA GLN A 113 -5.61 0.60 18.88
C GLN A 113 -4.46 0.11 19.76
N ASP A 114 -4.52 -1.20 20.05
CA ASP A 114 -3.56 -2.06 20.74
C ASP A 114 -2.30 -2.37 19.89
N ARG A 115 -1.12 -2.39 20.54
CA ARG A 115 0.18 -2.76 19.94
C ARG A 115 0.17 -4.19 19.36
N SER A 116 -0.62 -5.10 19.93
CA SER A 116 -0.69 -6.51 19.53
C SER A 116 -1.22 -6.72 18.10
N ARG A 117 -2.31 -6.04 17.73
CA ARG A 117 -2.94 -6.18 16.39
C ARG A 117 -2.04 -5.71 15.25
N ARG A 118 -1.26 -4.66 15.50
CA ARG A 118 -0.27 -4.15 14.53
C ARG A 118 0.82 -5.18 14.25
N LYS A 119 1.27 -5.90 15.28
CA LYS A 119 2.28 -6.96 15.13
C LYS A 119 1.77 -8.10 14.24
N THR A 120 0.56 -8.62 14.49
CA THR A 120 -0.04 -9.68 13.65
C THR A 120 -0.18 -9.26 12.19
N HIS A 121 -0.54 -8.01 11.93
CA HIS A 121 -0.66 -7.51 10.57
C HIS A 121 0.69 -7.47 9.83
N ILE A 122 1.75 -7.06 10.54
CA ILE A 122 3.12 -7.06 10.01
C ILE A 122 3.57 -8.47 9.67
N GLU A 123 3.39 -9.42 10.59
CA GLU A 123 3.77 -10.82 10.40
C GLU A 123 3.02 -11.45 9.22
N PHE A 124 1.71 -11.18 9.11
CA PHE A 124 0.91 -11.60 7.95
C PHE A 124 1.46 -11.03 6.65
N PHE A 125 1.74 -9.73 6.60
CA PHE A 125 2.23 -9.08 5.38
C PHE A 125 3.57 -9.65 4.93
N ILE A 126 4.50 -9.90 5.84
CA ILE A 126 5.80 -10.52 5.53
C ILE A 126 5.59 -11.90 4.91
N ALA A 127 4.72 -12.73 5.50
CA ALA A 127 4.43 -14.05 4.96
C ALA A 127 3.82 -13.98 3.54
N GLN A 128 2.86 -13.07 3.31
CA GLN A 128 2.26 -12.88 1.99
C GLN A 128 3.26 -12.34 0.96
N ALA A 129 4.18 -11.48 1.39
CA ALA A 129 5.28 -10.98 0.57
C ALA A 129 6.25 -12.09 0.14
N GLU A 130 6.46 -13.10 0.97
CA GLU A 130 7.29 -14.27 0.62
C GLU A 130 6.54 -15.24 -0.29
N ASP A 131 5.26 -15.49 -0.02
CA ASP A 131 4.45 -16.40 -0.83
C ASP A 131 4.12 -15.82 -2.21
N SER A 132 3.95 -14.51 -2.32
CA SER A 132 3.67 -13.86 -3.61
C SER A 132 4.84 -13.97 -4.59
N GLU A 133 6.10 -13.88 -4.13
CA GLU A 133 7.27 -14.08 -5.01
C GLU A 133 7.30 -15.50 -5.56
N LYS A 134 7.05 -16.50 -4.70
CA LYS A 134 7.02 -17.91 -5.10
C LYS A 134 5.91 -18.22 -6.10
N PHE A 135 4.80 -17.49 -6.06
CA PHE A 135 3.70 -17.68 -7.00
C PHE A 135 4.12 -17.36 -8.45
N TRP A 136 4.93 -16.32 -8.65
CA TRP A 136 5.40 -15.92 -9.97
C TRP A 136 6.54 -16.82 -10.49
N ASP A 137 7.40 -17.34 -9.60
CA ASP A 137 8.46 -18.29 -9.97
C ASP A 137 7.92 -19.63 -10.54
N ILE A 138 6.65 -19.95 -10.30
CA ILE A 138 6.00 -21.18 -10.79
C ILE A 138 5.57 -21.05 -12.26
N ASP A 139 5.27 -19.85 -12.75
CA ASP A 139 4.84 -19.63 -14.15
C ASP A 139 6.03 -19.54 -15.14
N GLU A 140 7.27 -19.47 -14.64
CA GLU A 140 8.49 -19.42 -15.47
C GLU A 140 9.20 -20.79 -15.67
N ASN A 141 8.64 -21.91 -15.14
CA ASN A 141 9.16 -23.28 -15.33
C ASN A 141 8.16 -24.22 -16.02
#